data_AF-A0A957C2N2-F1
#
_entry.id   AF-A0A957C2N2-F1
#
_cell.length_a   1.000
_cell.length_b   1.000
_cell.length_c   1.000
_cell.angle_alpha   90.00
_cell.angle_beta   90.00
_cell.angle_gamma   90.00
#
_symmetry.space_group_name_H-M   'P 1'
#
loop_
_entity.id
_entity.type
_entity.pdbx_description
1 polymer ?
#
loop_
_entity_poly.entity_id
_entity_poly.type
_entity_poly.pdbx_seq_one_letter_code
_entity_poly.pdbx_strand_id
1 'polypeptide(L)'
;MLLSFRLWTALKNPPRNHPLFHYALSQARKEQPRVTSGFFMWAFACSSITFFSTVILDWIPLLVLVIFLLGNTLYGVRWSLRISHMLMQEKEHRRYDLLAALPPGRLGTSWALSTGCLHQRTSFRWVPYLVGALTIILILTLLMTFGITLIVLQDDTMSEVLRLANSNILATSALALPVCALFYLDHQYATLTGILIAMLAPVDQNMIAEARTRVLLLFLSLQMLVYLVVFGVVLNLPEILRTAPEIEMLLQVIVGTCLFLGVREALVRGLWQTLTRTLHAEEAEIELVLQPAPARGALA
;
A
#
# COMPACT_ATOMS: atom_id res chain seq x y z
N MET A 1 5.19 -15.70 -9.09
CA MET A 1 5.35 -14.55 -8.16
C MET A 1 4.34 -13.48 -8.54
N LEU A 2 3.66 -12.87 -7.57
CA LEU A 2 2.68 -11.80 -7.82
C LEU A 2 3.36 -10.58 -8.47
N LEU A 3 2.67 -9.94 -9.42
CA LEU A 3 3.23 -8.82 -10.18
C LEU A 3 3.49 -7.61 -9.28
N SER A 4 2.56 -7.33 -8.37
CA SER A 4 2.69 -6.27 -7.37
C SER A 4 3.98 -6.37 -6.56
N PHE A 5 4.35 -7.58 -6.11
CA PHE A 5 5.58 -7.81 -5.36
C PHE A 5 6.84 -7.57 -6.21
N ARG A 6 6.83 -7.95 -7.49
CA ARG A 6 7.94 -7.66 -8.41
C ARG A 6 8.09 -6.15 -8.61
N LEU A 7 7.00 -5.45 -8.91
CA LEU A 7 6.99 -3.99 -9.07
C LEU A 7 7.41 -3.27 -7.80
N TRP A 8 6.93 -3.71 -6.63
CA TRP A 8 7.32 -3.15 -5.33
C TRP A 8 8.82 -3.36 -5.07
N THR A 9 9.35 -4.53 -5.39
CA THR A 9 10.78 -4.83 -5.21
C THR A 9 11.65 -4.00 -6.14
N ALA A 10 11.25 -3.85 -7.41
CA ALA A 10 11.92 -2.98 -8.38
C ALA A 10 11.84 -1.51 -7.94
N LEU A 11 10.70 -1.09 -7.37
CA LEU A 11 10.51 0.24 -6.84
C LEU A 11 11.45 0.53 -5.68
N LYS A 12 11.58 -0.39 -4.70
CA LYS A 12 12.49 -0.20 -3.55
C LYS A 12 13.97 -0.28 -3.91
N ASN A 13 14.31 -0.99 -4.98
CA ASN A 13 15.68 -1.23 -5.40
C ASN A 13 15.93 -0.66 -6.80
N PRO A 14 15.86 0.68 -6.98
CA PRO A 14 16.07 1.28 -8.28
C PRO A 14 17.52 1.07 -8.74
N PRO A 15 17.77 1.04 -10.07
CA PRO A 15 19.12 0.90 -10.62
C PRO A 15 19.92 2.19 -10.35
N ARG A 16 20.67 2.20 -9.24
CA ARG A 16 21.39 3.39 -8.74
C ARG A 16 22.46 3.92 -9.70
N ASN A 17 22.99 3.06 -10.55
CA ASN A 17 24.01 3.42 -11.54
C ASN A 17 23.39 3.94 -12.85
N HIS A 18 22.07 3.93 -12.98
CA HIS A 18 21.40 4.37 -14.20
C HIS A 18 21.42 5.91 -14.30
N PRO A 19 21.91 6.49 -15.41
CA PRO A 19 22.05 7.94 -15.54
C PRO A 19 20.71 8.68 -15.41
N LEU A 20 19.61 8.11 -15.94
CA LEU A 20 18.26 8.69 -15.77
C LEU A 20 17.80 8.77 -14.32
N PHE A 21 18.12 7.75 -13.51
CA PHE A 21 17.78 7.75 -12.09
C PHE A 21 18.60 8.83 -11.37
N HIS A 22 19.89 8.96 -11.69
CA HIS A 22 20.73 10.02 -11.13
C HIS A 22 20.26 11.42 -11.56
N TYR A 23 19.87 11.60 -12.82
CA TYR A 23 19.26 12.83 -13.32
C TYR A 23 18.02 13.20 -12.51
N ALA A 24 17.07 12.28 -12.39
CA ALA A 24 15.85 12.47 -11.61
C ALA A 24 16.19 12.81 -10.15
N LEU A 25 17.16 12.14 -9.54
CA LEU A 25 17.57 12.40 -8.16
C LEU A 25 18.24 13.77 -7.99
N SER A 26 19.07 14.19 -8.96
CA SER A 26 19.88 15.41 -8.90
C SER A 26 19.06 16.70 -8.98
N GLN A 27 17.91 16.65 -9.67
CA GLN A 27 17.02 17.80 -9.76
C GLN A 27 16.27 18.11 -8.46
N ALA A 28 16.25 17.18 -7.50
CA ALA A 28 15.62 17.47 -6.23
C ALA A 28 16.43 18.47 -5.41
N ARG A 29 15.77 19.57 -5.02
CA ARG A 29 16.19 20.27 -3.81
C ARG A 29 16.24 19.27 -2.67
N LYS A 30 17.39 19.17 -2.01
CA LYS A 30 17.58 18.35 -0.81
C LYS A 30 16.60 18.83 0.26
N GLU A 31 15.42 18.23 0.30
CA GLU A 31 14.48 18.46 1.36
C GLU A 31 15.00 17.74 2.59
N GLN A 32 15.45 18.52 3.57
CA GLN A 32 15.89 17.96 4.83
C GLN A 32 14.76 17.11 5.41
N PRO A 33 15.04 15.86 5.84
CA PRO A 33 14.06 15.05 6.54
C PRO A 33 13.64 15.76 7.82
N ARG A 34 12.52 16.50 7.78
CA ARG A 34 11.79 16.87 8.99
C ARG A 34 10.90 15.70 9.37
N VAL A 35 11.51 14.57 9.72
CA VAL A 35 10.82 13.57 10.52
C VAL A 35 10.86 14.15 11.93
N THR A 36 9.85 14.96 12.26
CA THR A 36 9.70 15.46 13.63
C THR A 36 9.55 14.23 14.53
N SER A 37 10.30 14.18 15.62
CA SER A 37 10.16 13.17 16.68
C SER A 37 8.70 12.97 17.12
N GLY A 38 7.87 14.01 16.96
CA GLY A 38 6.43 13.98 17.15
C GLY A 38 5.68 12.92 16.34
N PHE A 39 6.18 12.45 15.18
CA PHE A 39 5.51 11.39 14.42
C PHE A 39 5.52 10.05 15.18
N PHE A 40 6.67 9.67 15.75
CA PHE A 40 6.78 8.44 16.54
C PHE A 40 5.91 8.52 17.79
N MET A 41 5.94 9.67 18.47
CA MET A 41 5.11 9.92 19.64
C MET A 41 3.62 9.80 19.33
N TRP A 42 3.17 10.36 18.19
CA TRP A 42 1.79 10.21 17.71
C TRP A 42 1.44 8.77 17.36
N ALA A 43 2.33 8.03 16.69
CA ALA A 43 2.09 6.63 16.34
C ALA A 43 1.94 5.74 17.59
N PHE A 44 2.82 5.92 18.59
CA PHE A 44 2.71 5.23 19.87
C PHE A 44 1.45 5.63 20.63
N ALA A 45 1.12 6.92 20.68
CA ALA A 45 -0.10 7.39 21.33
C ALA A 45 -1.36 6.80 20.66
N CYS A 46 -1.42 6.79 19.33
CA CYS A 46 -2.51 6.16 18.59
C CYS A 46 -2.58 4.65 18.86
N SER A 47 -1.45 3.94 18.89
CA SER A 47 -1.42 2.50 19.19
C SER A 47 -1.94 2.22 20.61
N SER A 48 -1.49 2.99 21.60
CA SER A 48 -1.93 2.85 22.99
C SER A 48 -3.41 3.21 23.16
N ILE A 49 -3.88 4.30 22.54
CA ILE A 49 -5.30 4.68 22.55
C ILE A 49 -6.12 3.58 21.92
N THR A 50 -5.72 3.06 20.75
CA THR A 50 -6.43 1.97 20.08
C THR A 50 -6.55 0.75 21.00
N PHE A 51 -5.46 0.36 21.66
CA PHE A 51 -5.45 -0.77 22.60
C PHE A 51 -6.44 -0.54 23.76
N PHE A 52 -6.34 0.58 24.48
CA PHE A 52 -7.24 0.88 25.60
C PHE A 52 -8.70 1.01 25.14
N SER A 53 -8.92 1.62 23.99
CA SER A 53 -10.24 1.85 23.42
C SER A 53 -10.90 0.58 22.91
N THR A 54 -10.14 -0.38 22.35
CA THR A 54 -10.70 -1.67 21.89
C THR A 54 -11.31 -2.51 23.02
N VAL A 55 -10.89 -2.27 24.27
CA VAL A 55 -11.43 -2.95 25.46
C VAL A 55 -12.72 -2.29 25.94
N ILE A 56 -12.94 -1.01 25.64
CA ILE A 56 -14.03 -0.20 26.22
C ILE A 56 -15.13 0.11 25.20
N LEU A 57 -14.80 0.25 23.91
CA LEU A 57 -15.70 0.78 22.88
C LEU A 57 -15.62 -0.02 21.57
N ASP A 58 -16.67 -0.79 21.30
CA ASP A 58 -16.77 -1.70 20.15
C ASP A 58 -16.64 -1.01 18.77
N TRP A 59 -16.95 0.29 18.67
CA TRP A 59 -16.91 1.02 17.40
C TRP A 59 -15.54 1.63 17.07
N ILE A 60 -14.62 1.73 18.04
CA ILE A 60 -13.31 2.34 17.82
C ILE A 60 -12.43 1.57 16.83
N PRO A 61 -12.37 0.22 16.85
CA PRO A 61 -11.64 -0.54 15.83
C PRO A 61 -12.05 -0.18 14.40
N LEU A 62 -13.35 0.02 14.16
CA LEU A 62 -13.88 0.43 12.86
C LEU A 62 -13.43 1.84 12.49
N LEU A 63 -13.49 2.80 13.43
CA LEU A 63 -13.02 4.16 13.19
C LEU A 63 -11.52 4.21 12.88
N VAL A 64 -10.72 3.44 13.61
CA VAL A 64 -9.27 3.32 13.40
C VAL A 64 -8.97 2.74 12.02
N LEU A 65 -9.70 1.68 11.61
CA LEU A 65 -9.61 1.13 10.26
C LEU A 65 -9.91 2.19 9.19
N VAL A 66 -10.99 2.97 9.34
CA VAL A 66 -11.35 4.03 8.40
C VAL A 66 -10.26 5.10 8.31
N ILE A 67 -9.71 5.55 9.44
CA ILE A 67 -8.60 6.51 9.47
C ILE A 67 -7.38 5.96 8.74
N PHE A 68 -7.05 4.68 8.94
CA PHE A 68 -5.93 4.04 8.26
C PHE A 68 -6.13 3.94 6.76
N LEU A 69 -7.32 3.53 6.30
CA LEU A 69 -7.66 3.47 4.87
C LEU A 69 -7.59 4.86 4.23
N LEU A 70 -8.09 5.89 4.91
CA LEU A 70 -7.96 7.28 4.47
C LEU A 70 -6.50 7.72 4.42
N GLY A 71 -5.69 7.37 5.43
CA GLY A 71 -4.27 7.68 5.48
C GLY A 71 -3.49 7.07 4.30
N ASN A 72 -3.70 5.79 4.01
CA ASN A 72 -3.12 5.11 2.85
C ASN A 72 -3.57 5.74 1.52
N THR A 73 -4.84 6.11 1.43
CA THR A 73 -5.41 6.77 0.25
C THR A 73 -4.77 8.15 0.03
N LEU A 74 -4.70 8.98 1.06
CA LEU A 74 -4.06 10.31 1.00
C LEU A 74 -2.58 10.22 0.65
N TYR A 75 -1.88 9.21 1.18
CA TYR A 75 -0.49 8.93 0.85
C TYR A 75 -0.33 8.60 -0.64
N GLY A 76 -1.18 7.71 -1.18
CA GLY A 76 -1.20 7.36 -2.59
C GLY A 76 -1.50 8.56 -3.50
N VAL A 77 -2.51 9.38 -3.17
CA VAL A 77 -2.86 10.62 -3.88
C VAL A 77 -1.69 11.59 -3.91
N ARG A 78 -1.03 11.81 -2.78
CA ARG A 78 0.09 12.75 -2.67
C ARG A 78 1.22 12.36 -3.62
N TRP A 79 1.56 11.08 -3.69
CA TRP A 79 2.60 10.60 -4.58
C TRP A 79 2.19 10.61 -6.04
N SER A 80 0.95 10.21 -6.34
CA SER A 80 0.47 10.16 -7.72
C SER A 80 0.43 11.55 -8.35
N LEU A 81 -0.06 12.56 -7.62
CA LEU A 81 -0.06 13.96 -8.06
C LEU A 81 1.35 14.49 -8.32
N ARG A 82 2.32 14.08 -7.50
CA ARG A 82 3.70 14.56 -7.63
C ARG A 82 4.41 13.94 -8.83
N ILE A 83 4.29 12.62 -9.00
CA ILE A 83 4.86 11.90 -10.13
C ILE A 83 4.28 12.45 -11.44
N SER A 84 2.95 12.60 -11.51
CA SER A 84 2.29 13.15 -12.67
C SER A 84 2.73 14.58 -12.99
N HIS A 85 2.87 15.43 -11.97
CA HIS A 85 3.38 16.79 -12.17
C HIS A 85 4.79 16.80 -12.76
N MET A 86 5.69 15.98 -12.22
CA MET A 86 7.07 15.90 -12.72
C MET A 86 7.13 15.35 -14.16
N LEU A 87 6.35 14.31 -14.49
CA LEU A 87 6.28 13.77 -15.86
C LEU A 87 5.74 14.83 -16.84
N MET A 88 4.71 15.57 -16.44
CA MET A 88 4.17 16.65 -17.27
C MET A 88 5.14 17.82 -17.44
N GLN A 89 5.91 18.16 -16.41
CA GLN A 89 6.97 19.18 -16.53
C GLN A 89 8.04 18.75 -17.55
N GLU A 90 8.51 17.50 -17.50
CA GLU A 90 9.49 17.01 -18.48
C GLU A 90 8.91 16.96 -19.91
N LYS A 91 7.60 16.72 -20.06
CA LYS A 91 6.89 16.83 -21.36
C LYS A 91 6.80 18.27 -21.86
N GLU A 92 6.43 19.22 -21.01
CA GLU A 92 6.33 20.65 -21.36
C GLU A 92 7.68 21.20 -21.86
N HIS A 93 8.77 20.76 -21.24
CA HIS A 93 10.13 21.13 -21.66
C HIS A 93 10.65 20.34 -22.88
N ARG A 94 9.82 19.47 -23.49
CA ARG A 94 10.18 18.55 -24.60
C ARG A 94 11.38 17.65 -24.31
N ARG A 95 11.71 17.47 -23.02
CA ARG A 95 12.81 16.60 -22.58
C ARG A 95 12.36 15.16 -22.51
N TYR A 96 11.09 14.93 -22.15
CA TYR A 96 10.53 13.59 -22.04
C TYR A 96 10.74 12.77 -23.33
N ASP A 97 10.48 13.36 -24.51
CA ASP A 97 10.64 12.65 -25.79
C ASP A 97 12.11 12.32 -26.09
N LEU A 98 13.04 13.21 -25.72
CA LEU A 98 14.48 12.96 -25.85
C LEU A 98 14.94 11.84 -24.90
N LEU A 99 14.46 11.84 -23.66
CA LEU A 99 14.78 10.79 -22.68
C LEU A 99 14.15 9.45 -23.10
N ALA A 100 12.94 9.47 -23.65
CA ALA A 100 12.24 8.29 -24.13
C ALA A 100 12.88 7.66 -25.38
N ALA A 101 13.72 8.39 -26.12
CA ALA A 101 14.50 7.88 -27.24
C ALA A 101 15.77 7.12 -26.80
N LEU A 102 16.09 7.11 -25.50
CA LEU A 102 17.19 6.32 -24.94
C LEU A 102 16.85 4.83 -24.91
N PRO A 103 17.84 3.92 -24.80
CA PRO A 103 17.61 2.47 -24.77
C PRO A 103 16.56 1.94 -23.77
N PRO A 104 16.34 2.56 -22.58
CA PRO A 104 15.26 2.15 -21.68
C PRO A 104 13.84 2.39 -22.22
N GLY A 105 13.70 3.17 -23.30
CA GLY A 105 12.44 3.50 -23.94
C GLY A 105 11.48 4.33 -23.09
N ARG A 106 10.21 4.34 -23.50
CA ARG A 106 9.16 5.17 -22.88
C ARG A 106 8.77 4.68 -21.49
N LEU A 107 8.64 3.36 -21.33
CA LEU A 107 8.27 2.76 -20.05
C LEU A 107 9.40 2.89 -19.05
N GLY A 108 10.64 2.55 -19.46
CA GLY A 108 11.81 2.66 -18.61
C GLY A 108 12.08 4.10 -18.18
N THR A 109 11.91 5.07 -19.08
CA THR A 109 12.03 6.51 -18.75
C THR A 109 10.96 6.95 -17.75
N SER A 110 9.68 6.65 -17.99
CA SER A 110 8.59 6.96 -17.05
C SER A 110 8.82 6.34 -15.68
N TRP A 111 9.26 5.09 -15.64
CA TRP A 111 9.57 4.38 -14.41
C TRP A 111 10.78 4.99 -13.68
N ALA A 112 11.88 5.27 -14.39
CA ALA A 112 13.09 5.86 -13.82
C ALA A 112 12.82 7.26 -13.23
N LEU A 113 12.05 8.09 -13.94
CA LEU A 113 11.63 9.40 -13.45
C LEU A 113 10.73 9.26 -12.21
N SER A 114 9.72 8.38 -12.25
CA SER A 114 8.79 8.15 -11.14
C SER A 114 9.50 7.62 -9.88
N THR A 115 10.35 6.62 -10.05
CA THR A 115 11.17 6.03 -8.96
C THR A 115 12.16 7.04 -8.40
N GLY A 116 12.79 7.84 -9.26
CA GLY A 116 13.62 8.98 -8.87
C GLY A 116 12.83 9.93 -7.98
N CYS A 117 11.67 10.42 -8.45
CA CYS A 117 10.80 11.33 -7.71
C CYS A 117 10.40 10.80 -6.31
N LEU A 118 10.15 9.50 -6.19
CA LEU A 118 9.86 8.86 -4.91
C LEU A 118 11.06 8.90 -3.96
N HIS A 119 12.24 8.51 -4.45
CA HIS A 119 13.47 8.43 -3.64
C HIS A 119 14.05 9.80 -3.27
N GLN A 120 13.67 10.86 -3.97
CA GLN A 120 14.06 12.23 -3.63
C GLN A 120 13.66 12.61 -2.20
N ARG A 121 12.52 12.10 -1.70
CA ARG A 121 12.10 12.36 -0.32
C ARG A 121 12.35 11.15 0.57
N THR A 122 12.91 11.48 1.73
CA THR A 122 13.10 10.57 2.86
C THR A 122 11.79 9.92 3.32
N SER A 123 10.63 10.57 3.11
CA SER A 123 9.31 10.00 3.43
C SER A 123 9.01 8.69 2.70
N PHE A 124 9.50 8.50 1.47
CA PHE A 124 9.32 7.23 0.77
C PHE A 124 10.10 6.08 1.42
N ARG A 125 11.24 6.38 2.04
CA ARG A 125 12.02 5.38 2.79
C ARG A 125 11.43 5.13 4.18
N TRP A 126 11.04 6.21 4.87
CA TRP A 126 10.58 6.13 6.26
C TRP A 126 9.15 5.61 6.39
N VAL A 127 8.21 6.03 5.55
CA VAL A 127 6.80 5.66 5.74
C VAL A 127 6.56 4.16 5.59
N PRO A 128 7.03 3.47 4.53
CA PRO A 128 6.87 2.02 4.44
C PRO A 128 7.59 1.26 5.56
N TYR A 129 8.73 1.79 6.03
CA TYR A 129 9.44 1.25 7.19
C TYR A 129 8.59 1.37 8.46
N LEU A 130 7.99 2.54 8.69
CA LEU A 130 7.14 2.82 9.84
C LEU A 130 5.85 2.00 9.81
N VAL A 131 5.18 1.92 8.66
CA VAL A 131 3.99 1.08 8.46
C VAL A 131 4.34 -0.38 8.71
N GLY A 132 5.49 -0.86 8.21
CA GLY A 132 5.97 -2.22 8.46
C GLY A 132 6.28 -2.47 9.95
N ALA A 133 7.01 -1.56 10.60
CA ALA A 133 7.33 -1.66 12.03
C ALA A 133 6.08 -1.65 12.90
N LEU A 134 5.13 -0.74 12.63
CA LEU A 134 3.84 -0.69 13.32
C LEU A 134 3.06 -1.99 13.12
N THR A 135 3.01 -2.52 11.89
CA THR A 135 2.34 -3.79 11.59
C THR A 135 2.96 -4.95 12.38
N ILE A 136 4.29 -5.03 12.45
CA ILE A 136 5.00 -6.06 13.22
C ILE A 136 4.68 -5.93 14.71
N ILE A 137 4.75 -4.71 15.27
CA ILE A 137 4.42 -4.45 16.68
C ILE A 137 2.98 -4.88 16.97
N LEU A 138 2.02 -4.48 16.13
CA LEU A 138 0.61 -4.85 16.28
C LEU A 138 0.40 -6.37 16.24
N ILE A 139 1.01 -7.07 15.29
CA ILE A 139 0.95 -8.53 15.20
C ILE A 139 1.52 -9.17 16.46
N LEU A 140 2.70 -8.73 16.93
CA LEU A 140 3.29 -9.26 18.16
C LEU A 140 2.40 -9.01 19.39
N THR A 141 1.80 -7.82 19.50
CA THR A 141 0.86 -7.53 20.60
C THR A 141 -0.37 -8.42 20.54
N LEU A 142 -0.95 -8.64 19.35
CA LEU A 142 -2.11 -9.51 19.17
C LEU A 142 -1.78 -10.97 19.47
N LEU A 143 -0.61 -11.46 19.08
CA LEU A 143 -0.15 -12.81 19.39
C LEU A 143 0.06 -13.00 20.89
N MET A 144 0.62 -12.00 21.58
CA MET A 144 0.78 -12.04 23.04
C MET A 144 -0.58 -12.06 23.74
N THR A 145 -1.51 -11.18 23.35
CA THR A 145 -2.89 -11.17 23.89
C THR A 145 -3.60 -12.49 23.64
N PHE A 146 -3.48 -13.05 22.43
CA PHE A 146 -4.02 -14.35 22.06
C PHE A 146 -3.45 -15.48 22.92
N GLY A 147 -2.13 -15.50 23.14
CA GLY A 147 -1.48 -16.51 23.98
C GLY A 147 -1.89 -16.41 25.46
N ILE A 148 -1.92 -15.19 26.01
CA ILE A 148 -2.32 -14.97 27.42
C ILE A 148 -3.79 -15.37 27.64
N THR A 149 -4.69 -14.98 26.72
CA THR A 149 -6.12 -15.34 26.84
C THR A 149 -6.35 -16.84 26.74
N LEU A 150 -5.60 -17.56 25.90
CA LEU A 150 -5.64 -19.03 25.87
C LEU A 150 -5.23 -19.65 27.21
N ILE A 151 -4.19 -19.13 27.86
CA ILE A 151 -3.75 -19.64 29.18
C ILE A 151 -4.82 -19.37 30.24
N VAL A 152 -5.41 -18.17 30.26
CA VAL A 152 -6.47 -17.80 31.22
C VAL A 152 -7.72 -18.65 31.03
N LEU A 153 -8.07 -19.00 29.79
CA LEU A 153 -9.23 -19.85 29.49
C LEU A 153 -9.07 -21.32 29.93
N GLN A 154 -7.86 -21.76 30.30
CA GLN A 154 -7.63 -23.11 30.84
C GLN A 154 -7.98 -23.23 32.33
N ASP A 155 -8.24 -22.12 33.02
CA ASP A 155 -8.61 -22.14 34.44
C ASP A 155 -10.11 -22.46 34.63
N ASP A 156 -10.39 -23.70 35.05
CA ASP A 156 -11.75 -24.19 35.33
C ASP A 156 -12.43 -23.47 36.50
N THR A 157 -11.69 -22.72 37.34
CA THR A 157 -12.24 -21.98 38.48
C THR A 157 -12.77 -20.59 38.11
N MET A 158 -12.58 -20.17 36.86
CA MET A 158 -12.96 -18.84 36.38
C MET A 158 -14.48 -18.65 36.33
N SER A 159 -14.96 -17.46 36.73
CA SER A 159 -16.38 -17.11 36.62
C SER A 159 -16.84 -17.08 35.16
N GLU A 160 -18.11 -17.40 34.92
CA GLU A 160 -18.70 -17.45 33.57
C GLU A 160 -18.58 -16.11 32.83
N VAL A 161 -18.76 -14.99 33.54
CA VAL A 161 -18.63 -13.64 32.99
C VAL A 161 -17.21 -13.38 32.48
N LEU A 162 -16.18 -13.76 33.25
CA LEU A 162 -14.79 -13.62 32.81
C LEU A 162 -14.47 -14.55 31.65
N ARG A 163 -15.03 -15.77 31.64
CA ARG A 163 -14.85 -16.71 30.53
C ARG A 163 -15.40 -16.16 29.21
N LEU A 164 -16.61 -15.58 29.23
CA LEU A 164 -17.21 -14.95 28.05
C LEU A 164 -16.40 -13.74 27.55
N ALA A 165 -15.90 -12.91 28.48
CA ALA A 165 -15.06 -11.77 28.12
C ALA A 165 -13.75 -12.23 27.45
N ASN A 166 -13.08 -13.25 28.00
CA ASN A 166 -11.84 -13.79 27.44
C ASN A 166 -12.06 -14.50 26.09
N SER A 167 -13.19 -15.20 25.90
CA SER A 167 -13.51 -15.81 24.60
C SER A 167 -13.73 -14.75 23.51
N ASN A 168 -14.36 -13.62 23.86
CA ASN A 168 -14.55 -12.51 22.92
C ASN A 168 -13.22 -11.84 22.56
N ILE A 169 -12.31 -11.66 23.52
CA ILE A 169 -10.96 -11.14 23.25
C ILE A 169 -10.19 -12.11 22.35
N LEU A 170 -10.27 -13.42 22.61
CA LEU A 170 -9.62 -14.44 21.81
C LEU A 170 -10.10 -14.41 20.35
N ALA A 171 -11.42 -14.40 20.15
CA ALA A 171 -12.03 -14.32 18.82
C ALA A 171 -11.62 -13.03 18.10
N THR A 172 -11.73 -11.88 18.76
CA THR A 172 -11.36 -10.58 18.19
C THR A 172 -9.88 -10.53 17.81
N SER A 173 -9.00 -11.07 18.66
CA SER A 173 -7.55 -11.11 18.40
C SER A 173 -7.24 -11.99 17.20
N ALA A 174 -7.90 -13.15 17.07
CA ALA A 174 -7.76 -14.04 15.92
C ALA A 174 -8.19 -13.38 14.61
N LEU A 175 -9.32 -12.66 14.62
CA LEU A 175 -9.83 -11.93 13.44
C LEU A 175 -8.96 -10.72 13.08
N ALA A 176 -8.37 -10.05 14.07
CA ALA A 176 -7.54 -8.86 13.85
C ALA A 176 -6.17 -9.16 13.20
N LEU A 177 -5.59 -10.34 13.43
CA LEU A 177 -4.28 -10.73 12.88
C LEU A 177 -4.17 -10.58 11.35
N PRO A 178 -5.07 -11.17 10.53
CA PRO A 178 -5.02 -11.01 9.08
C PRO A 178 -5.32 -9.56 8.64
N VAL A 179 -6.16 -8.82 9.37
CA VAL A 179 -6.43 -7.40 9.09
C VAL A 179 -5.15 -6.56 9.26
N CYS A 180 -4.33 -6.84 10.28
CA CYS A 180 -3.03 -6.19 10.44
C CYS A 180 -2.08 -6.50 9.28
N ALA A 181 -2.02 -7.74 8.80
CA ALA A 181 -1.21 -8.07 7.63
C ALA A 181 -1.73 -7.37 6.36
N LEU A 182 -3.05 -7.31 6.18
CA LEU A 182 -3.69 -6.61 5.07
C LEU A 182 -3.40 -5.12 5.10
N PHE A 183 -3.26 -4.49 6.26
CA PHE A 183 -2.91 -3.07 6.37
C PHE A 183 -1.58 -2.73 5.68
N TYR A 184 -0.55 -3.55 5.90
CA TYR A 184 0.75 -3.37 5.23
C TYR A 184 0.64 -3.58 3.71
N LEU A 185 -0.10 -4.61 3.29
CA LEU A 185 -0.29 -4.91 1.87
C LEU A 185 -1.12 -3.83 1.18
N ASP A 186 -2.17 -3.32 1.82
CA ASP A 186 -2.99 -2.22 1.33
C ASP A 186 -2.14 -0.97 1.05
N HIS A 187 -1.24 -0.62 1.98
CA HIS A 187 -0.31 0.48 1.78
C HIS A 187 0.56 0.29 0.52
N GLN A 188 1.10 -0.91 0.31
CA GLN A 188 1.88 -1.23 -0.89
C GLN A 188 1.03 -1.11 -2.17
N TYR A 189 -0.15 -1.74 -2.18
CA TYR A 189 -1.06 -1.72 -3.33
C TYR A 189 -1.55 -0.31 -3.67
N ALA A 190 -1.93 0.49 -2.68
CA ALA A 190 -2.35 1.88 -2.87
C ALA A 190 -1.21 2.72 -3.46
N THR A 191 0.01 2.55 -2.96
CA THR A 191 1.19 3.24 -3.49
C THR A 191 1.47 2.85 -4.94
N LEU A 192 1.50 1.55 -5.26
CA LEU A 192 1.71 1.06 -6.63
C LEU A 192 0.62 1.54 -7.58
N THR A 193 -0.65 1.45 -7.17
CA THR A 193 -1.80 1.94 -7.94
C THR A 193 -1.65 3.43 -8.25
N GLY A 194 -1.25 4.22 -7.25
CA GLY A 194 -1.00 5.66 -7.43
C GLY A 194 0.11 5.95 -8.43
N ILE A 195 1.20 5.21 -8.38
CA ILE A 195 2.34 5.36 -9.31
C ILE A 195 1.92 5.00 -10.75
N LEU A 196 1.22 3.88 -10.93
CA LEU A 196 0.77 3.44 -12.26
C LEU A 196 -0.21 4.44 -12.89
N ILE A 197 -1.19 4.93 -12.12
CA ILE A 197 -2.13 5.96 -12.59
C ILE A 197 -1.39 7.27 -12.92
N ALA A 198 -0.40 7.64 -12.10
CA ALA A 198 0.39 8.85 -12.33
C ALA A 198 1.26 8.79 -13.58
N MET A 199 1.67 7.59 -14.03
CA MET A 199 2.36 7.40 -15.30
C MET A 199 1.39 7.34 -16.48
N LEU A 200 0.19 6.79 -16.29
CA LEU A 200 -0.82 6.63 -17.34
C LEU A 200 -1.52 7.96 -17.69
N ALA A 201 -1.93 8.74 -16.68
CA ALA A 201 -2.74 9.94 -16.90
C ALA A 201 -2.06 11.04 -17.74
N PRO A 202 -0.73 11.28 -17.62
CA PRO A 202 -0.02 12.24 -18.47
C PRO A 202 0.08 11.85 -19.94
N VAL A 203 -0.18 10.60 -20.33
CA VAL A 203 0.19 10.12 -21.69
C VAL A 203 -0.47 10.96 -22.78
N ASP A 204 -1.78 11.21 -22.65
CA ASP A 204 -2.58 11.92 -23.65
C ASP A 204 -2.90 13.38 -23.28
N GLN A 205 -2.19 13.97 -22.32
CA GLN A 205 -2.51 15.30 -21.79
C GLN A 205 -1.38 16.27 -22.09
N ASN A 206 -1.74 17.49 -22.49
CA ASN A 206 -0.79 18.58 -22.74
C ASN A 206 -0.74 19.60 -21.59
N MET A 207 -1.80 19.68 -20.77
CA MET A 207 -1.87 20.61 -19.64
C MET A 207 -1.63 19.91 -18.30
N ILE A 208 -0.74 20.46 -17.48
CA ILE A 208 -0.43 19.93 -16.14
C ILE A 208 -1.69 19.84 -15.26
N ALA A 209 -2.57 20.84 -15.32
CA ALA A 209 -3.78 20.90 -14.49
C ALA A 209 -4.73 19.74 -14.82
N GLU A 210 -4.98 19.48 -16.11
CA GLU A 210 -5.83 18.39 -16.58
C GLU A 210 -5.28 17.02 -16.16
N ALA A 211 -3.97 16.80 -16.33
CA ALA A 211 -3.32 15.57 -15.90
C ALA A 211 -3.48 15.33 -14.39
N ARG A 212 -3.30 16.36 -13.55
CA ARG A 212 -3.44 16.25 -12.09
C ARG A 212 -4.88 15.94 -11.67
N THR A 213 -5.86 16.61 -12.27
CA THR A 213 -7.29 16.34 -12.02
C THR A 213 -7.65 14.92 -12.42
N ARG A 214 -7.17 14.46 -13.59
CA ARG A 214 -7.39 13.09 -14.08
C ARG A 214 -6.77 12.05 -13.13
N VAL A 215 -5.55 12.28 -12.64
CA VAL A 215 -4.91 11.38 -11.65
C VAL A 215 -5.73 11.29 -10.37
N LEU A 216 -6.15 12.44 -9.83
CA LEU A 216 -6.93 12.49 -8.59
C LEU A 216 -8.24 11.71 -8.73
N LEU A 217 -9.00 12.01 -9.79
CA LEU A 217 -10.30 11.37 -10.04
C LEU A 217 -10.16 9.88 -10.30
N LEU A 218 -9.22 9.45 -11.16
CA LEU A 218 -9.01 8.02 -11.44
C LEU A 218 -8.56 7.26 -10.19
N PHE A 219 -7.62 7.82 -9.43
CA PHE A 219 -7.13 7.17 -8.22
C PHE A 219 -8.24 7.02 -7.18
N LEU A 220 -8.94 8.10 -6.84
CA LEU A 220 -10.02 8.04 -5.84
C LEU A 220 -11.17 7.14 -6.28
N SER A 221 -11.57 7.20 -7.55
CA SER A 221 -12.65 6.35 -8.07
C SER A 221 -12.30 4.87 -7.99
N LEU A 222 -11.07 4.49 -8.36
CA LEU A 222 -10.61 3.11 -8.26
C LEU A 222 -10.46 2.65 -6.81
N GLN A 223 -9.98 3.50 -5.90
CA GLN A 223 -9.92 3.17 -4.47
C GLN A 223 -11.31 2.93 -3.89
N MET A 224 -12.26 3.85 -4.16
CA MET A 224 -13.65 3.71 -3.71
C MET A 224 -14.29 2.45 -4.28
N LEU A 225 -14.06 2.13 -5.56
CA LEU A 225 -14.59 0.92 -6.19
C LEU A 225 -14.05 -0.35 -5.54
N VAL A 226 -12.73 -0.43 -5.28
CA VAL A 226 -12.13 -1.59 -4.60
C VAL A 226 -12.73 -1.80 -3.23
N TYR A 227 -12.84 -0.74 -2.42
CA TYR A 227 -13.42 -0.85 -1.09
C TYR A 227 -14.91 -1.21 -1.15
N LEU A 228 -15.68 -0.59 -2.06
CA LEU A 228 -17.10 -0.89 -2.23
C LEU A 228 -17.32 -2.38 -2.57
N VAL A 229 -16.53 -2.93 -3.48
CA VAL A 229 -16.62 -4.36 -3.87
C VAL A 229 -16.25 -5.26 -2.70
N VAL A 230 -15.12 -5.00 -2.04
CA VAL A 230 -14.64 -5.85 -0.94
C VAL A 230 -15.60 -5.80 0.25
N PHE A 231 -15.94 -4.60 0.74
CA PHE A 231 -16.87 -4.46 1.86
C PHE A 231 -18.27 -4.94 1.49
N GLY A 232 -18.74 -4.68 0.27
CA GLY A 232 -20.03 -5.19 -0.21
C GLY A 232 -20.11 -6.71 -0.13
N VAL A 233 -19.12 -7.43 -0.65
CA VAL A 233 -19.14 -8.91 -0.59
C VAL A 233 -18.97 -9.42 0.85
N VAL A 234 -18.05 -8.83 1.63
CA VAL A 234 -17.78 -9.28 3.00
C VAL A 234 -18.96 -9.07 3.94
N LEU A 235 -19.70 -7.96 3.81
CA LEU A 235 -20.87 -7.67 4.64
C LEU A 235 -22.08 -8.56 4.30
N ASN A 236 -22.22 -9.00 3.05
CA ASN A 236 -23.30 -9.88 2.62
C ASN A 236 -22.96 -11.38 2.76
N LEU A 237 -21.71 -11.72 3.08
CA LEU A 237 -21.27 -13.11 3.20
C LEU A 237 -22.05 -13.95 4.24
N PRO A 238 -22.38 -13.42 5.45
CA PRO A 238 -23.26 -14.07 6.43
C PRO A 238 -24.57 -14.60 5.82
N GLU A 239 -25.27 -13.74 5.08
CA GLU A 239 -26.58 -14.05 4.50
C GLU A 239 -26.49 -15.12 3.41
N ILE A 240 -25.36 -15.14 2.68
CA ILE A 240 -25.09 -16.08 1.59
C ILE A 240 -24.77 -17.48 2.13
N LEU A 241 -23.96 -17.57 3.19
CA LEU A 241 -23.44 -18.85 3.67
C LEU A 241 -24.41 -19.60 4.59
N ARG A 242 -25.26 -18.91 5.38
CA ARG A 242 -26.19 -19.52 6.35
C ARG A 242 -25.55 -20.62 7.21
N THR A 243 -24.28 -20.44 7.57
CA THR A 243 -23.49 -21.40 8.34
C THR A 243 -23.64 -21.17 9.85
N ALA A 244 -23.09 -22.07 10.67
CA ALA A 244 -22.93 -21.82 12.10
C ALA A 244 -22.02 -20.58 12.34
N PRO A 245 -22.30 -19.77 13.37
CA PRO A 245 -21.66 -18.45 13.56
C PRO A 245 -20.14 -18.52 13.76
N GLU A 246 -19.61 -19.61 14.34
CA GLU A 246 -18.17 -19.79 14.54
C GLU A 246 -17.42 -20.03 13.23
N ILE A 247 -17.98 -20.87 12.35
CA ILE A 247 -17.40 -21.18 11.03
C ILE A 247 -17.51 -19.95 10.13
N GLU A 248 -18.60 -19.19 10.28
CA GLU A 248 -18.89 -17.99 9.51
C GLU A 248 -17.81 -16.92 9.68
N MET A 249 -17.38 -16.63 10.92
CA MET A 249 -16.35 -15.60 11.18
C MET A 249 -15.00 -15.93 10.55
N LEU A 250 -14.51 -17.16 10.73
CA LEU A 250 -13.24 -17.61 10.15
C LEU A 250 -13.31 -17.57 8.61
N LEU A 251 -14.41 -18.08 8.05
CA LEU A 251 -14.62 -18.11 6.60
C LEU A 251 -14.73 -16.69 6.04
N GLN A 252 -15.40 -15.77 6.73
CA GLN A 252 -15.51 -14.36 6.35
C GLN A 252 -14.14 -13.68 6.28
N VAL A 253 -13.26 -13.95 7.24
CA VAL A 253 -11.90 -13.41 7.24
C VAL A 253 -11.05 -13.99 6.12
N ILE A 254 -11.11 -15.30 5.88
CA ILE A 254 -10.36 -15.96 4.80
C ILE A 254 -10.85 -15.44 3.44
N VAL A 255 -12.16 -15.51 3.19
CA VAL A 255 -12.77 -15.06 1.93
C VAL A 255 -12.52 -13.56 1.72
N GLY A 256 -12.72 -12.73 2.75
CA GLY A 256 -12.47 -11.30 2.69
C GLY A 256 -11.01 -10.96 2.36
N THR A 257 -10.06 -11.66 2.99
CA THR A 257 -8.61 -11.49 2.73
C THR A 257 -8.27 -11.90 1.30
N CYS A 258 -8.71 -13.08 0.87
CA CYS A 258 -8.47 -13.57 -0.48
C CYS A 258 -9.09 -12.65 -1.55
N LEU A 259 -10.33 -12.21 -1.34
CA LEU A 259 -11.03 -11.29 -2.22
C LEU A 259 -10.30 -9.96 -2.31
N PHE A 260 -9.92 -9.38 -1.17
CA PHE A 260 -9.20 -8.11 -1.14
C PHE A 260 -7.88 -8.19 -1.90
N LEU A 261 -7.05 -9.21 -1.64
CA LEU A 261 -5.79 -9.41 -2.34
C LEU A 261 -6.00 -9.69 -3.84
N GLY A 262 -7.01 -10.47 -4.19
CA GLY A 262 -7.36 -10.79 -5.57
C GLY A 262 -7.77 -9.55 -6.37
N VAL A 263 -8.68 -8.74 -5.84
CA VAL A 263 -9.15 -7.49 -6.47
C VAL A 263 -8.00 -6.49 -6.60
N ARG A 264 -7.17 -6.32 -5.57
CA ARG A 264 -6.01 -5.43 -5.59
C ARG A 264 -4.96 -5.84 -6.63
N GLU A 265 -4.63 -7.13 -6.67
CA GLU A 265 -3.68 -7.67 -7.66
C GLU A 265 -4.23 -7.57 -9.08
N ALA A 266 -5.52 -7.86 -9.29
CA ALA A 266 -6.17 -7.70 -10.59
C ALA A 266 -6.13 -6.23 -11.07
N LEU A 267 -6.39 -5.28 -10.17
CA LEU A 267 -6.29 -3.85 -10.47
C LEU A 267 -4.87 -3.45 -10.90
N VAL A 268 -3.85 -3.83 -10.13
CA VAL A 268 -2.45 -3.53 -10.46
C VAL A 268 -2.04 -4.16 -11.78
N ARG A 269 -2.43 -5.43 -12.05
CA ARG A 269 -2.18 -6.09 -13.33
C ARG A 269 -2.86 -5.38 -14.49
N GLY A 270 -4.12 -4.99 -14.34
CA GLY A 270 -4.88 -4.26 -15.36
C GLY A 270 -4.25 -2.91 -15.68
N LEU A 271 -3.87 -2.15 -14.65
CA LEU A 271 -3.17 -0.87 -14.82
C LEU A 271 -1.79 -1.04 -15.48
N TRP A 272 -1.04 -2.07 -15.10
CA TRP A 272 0.26 -2.38 -15.70
C TRP A 272 0.13 -2.76 -17.18
N GLN A 273 -0.82 -3.63 -17.53
CA GLN A 273 -1.10 -4.01 -18.92
C GLN A 273 -1.56 -2.81 -19.75
N THR A 274 -2.38 -1.94 -19.17
CA THR A 274 -2.83 -0.71 -19.85
C THR A 274 -1.65 0.22 -20.10
N LEU A 275 -0.82 0.46 -19.07
CA LEU A 275 0.37 1.30 -19.19
C LEU A 275 1.35 0.81 -20.25
N THR A 276 1.68 -0.49 -20.24
CA THR A 276 2.62 -1.10 -21.19
C THR A 276 2.10 -1.00 -22.63
N ARG A 277 0.79 -1.26 -22.86
CA ARG A 277 0.15 -1.08 -24.16
C ARG A 277 0.15 0.38 -24.62
N THR A 278 -0.27 1.29 -23.75
CA THR A 278 -0.35 2.73 -24.07
C THR A 278 1.02 3.32 -24.40
N LEU A 279 2.07 2.89 -23.70
CA LEU A 279 3.44 3.32 -23.98
C LEU A 279 4.11 2.56 -25.13
N HIS A 280 3.46 1.55 -25.71
CA HIS A 280 4.01 0.65 -26.72
C HIS A 280 5.35 0.03 -26.28
N ALA A 281 5.41 -0.39 -25.01
CA ALA A 281 6.64 -0.89 -24.40
C ALA A 281 7.04 -2.25 -24.99
N GLU A 282 8.31 -2.37 -25.39
CA GLU A 282 8.89 -3.64 -25.83
C GLU A 282 9.12 -4.58 -24.64
N GLU A 283 9.22 -5.89 -24.90
CA GLU A 283 9.46 -6.91 -23.86
C GLU A 283 10.74 -6.63 -23.06
N ALA A 284 11.80 -6.16 -23.75
CA ALA A 284 13.06 -5.78 -23.11
C ALA A 284 12.89 -4.61 -22.12
N GLU A 285 12.04 -3.62 -22.43
CA GLU A 285 11.72 -2.51 -21.50
C GLU A 285 10.97 -3.02 -20.28
N ILE A 286 10.00 -3.92 -20.49
CA ILE A 286 9.21 -4.53 -19.42
C ILE A 286 10.11 -5.33 -18.49
N GLU A 287 11.02 -6.14 -19.04
CA GLU A 287 11.99 -6.90 -18.26
C GLU A 287 12.94 -5.98 -17.49
N LEU A 288 13.46 -4.92 -18.13
CA LEU A 288 14.34 -3.94 -17.49
C LEU A 288 13.68 -3.31 -16.26
N VAL A 289 12.39 -2.98 -16.33
CA VAL A 289 11.64 -2.40 -15.20
C VAL A 289 11.37 -3.44 -14.11
N LEU A 290 11.11 -4.69 -14.47
CA LEU A 290 10.77 -5.75 -13.51
C LEU A 290 11.99 -6.44 -12.88
N GLN A 291 13.19 -6.26 -13.44
CA GLN A 291 14.43 -6.81 -12.89
C GLN A 291 14.91 -5.94 -11.70
N PRO A 292 14.99 -6.49 -10.48
CA PRO A 292 15.59 -5.76 -9.37
C PRO A 292 17.08 -5.53 -9.67
N ALA A 293 17.58 -4.33 -9.34
CA ALA A 293 19.00 -4.05 -9.48
C ALA A 293 19.83 -5.07 -8.66
N PRO A 294 20.94 -5.60 -9.20
CA PRO A 294 21.76 -6.56 -8.48
C PRO A 294 22.21 -5.96 -7.14
N ALA A 295 22.07 -6.75 -6.06
CA ALA A 295 22.53 -6.34 -4.75
C ALA A 295 24.04 -6.02 -4.82
N ARG A 296 24.47 -4.93 -4.16
CA ARG A 296 25.83 -4.38 -4.22
C ARG A 296 26.97 -5.37 -3.88
N GLY A 297 26.68 -6.59 -3.43
CA GLY A 297 27.67 -7.62 -3.08
C GLY A 297 27.82 -8.77 -4.08
N ALA A 298 27.10 -8.79 -5.21
CA ALA A 298 27.15 -9.89 -6.17
C ALA A 298 28.18 -9.69 -7.31
N LEU A 299 28.96 -8.61 -7.28
CA LEU A 299 29.94 -8.24 -8.32
C LEU A 299 31.36 -8.01 -7.75
N ALA A 300 31.62 -8.53 -6.55
CA ALA A 300 32.94 -8.54 -5.91
C ALA A 300 33.39 -10.00 -5.78
#